data_AF-A0A822F4E2-F1
#
_entry.id   AF-A0A822F4E2-F1
#
_cell.length_a   1.000
_cell.length_b   1.000
_cell.length_c   1.000
_cell.angle_alpha   90.00
_cell.angle_beta   90.00
_cell.angle_gamma   90.00
#
_symmetry.space_group_name_H-M   'P 1'
#
loop_
_entity.id
_entity.type
_entity.pdbx_description
1 polymer ?
#
loop_
_entity_poly.entity_id
_entity_poly.type
_entity_poly.pdbx_seq_one_letter_code
_entity_poly.pdbx_strand_id
1 'polypeptide(L)'
;MLVKYWHTRLVLMPASKDYTIKNIESGQTKCDSREEMSYEDFFLYVEHFVRFLFMLNKLVRLPLGTNEFIRRPLDSLTGKKRTDQAKRQGKNLIPIQMFQLVNIISGDINSINNLLNLFQNEQQGLLFVKDSVLPEYTFIGVEAIWWSIEHGDDIENEQTAMNLFQFLFANGYIRHCTNKENSFRFGFFLYYIVTEKTKNFCLESNDYAEVEFHQTQTYIPSMDYLGFGECQPMRLLPKLIDNPNKKSEKQRSTSNNRNLSSLSNTNNSKIQIQSIVLKRDCNVDVDPKHISDRREWATAHYHSYYNPHCLFELEIRWLVATSCILGDLITQWSLRTGTILGSNQVAFHLIPIPCDPFAEFDALR
;
A
#
# COMPACT_ATOMS: atom_id res chain seq x y z
N MET A 1 -32.19 8.30 5.61
CA MET A 1 -32.30 6.86 5.30
C MET A 1 -30.89 6.30 5.27
N LEU A 2 -30.47 5.54 6.28
CA LEU A 2 -29.23 4.76 6.21
C LEU A 2 -29.52 3.56 5.30
N VAL A 3 -28.92 3.55 4.11
CA VAL A 3 -28.99 2.37 3.23
C VAL A 3 -28.20 1.27 3.92
N LYS A 4 -28.89 0.23 4.40
CA LYS A 4 -28.24 -0.97 4.95
C LYS A 4 -27.65 -1.75 3.79
N TYR A 5 -26.34 -1.85 3.72
CA TYR A 5 -25.61 -2.73 2.79
C TYR A 5 -25.18 -4.01 3.49
N TRP A 6 -24.99 -5.06 2.71
CA TRP A 6 -24.31 -6.26 3.17
C TRP A 6 -22.82 -6.04 3.10
N HIS A 7 -22.08 -6.56 4.08
CA HIS A 7 -20.63 -6.51 4.04
C HIS A 7 -19.99 -7.74 4.65
N THR A 8 -18.75 -8.01 4.25
CA THR A 8 -17.90 -9.03 4.83
C THR A 8 -16.50 -8.45 5.01
N ARG A 9 -15.86 -8.78 6.13
CA ARG A 9 -14.52 -8.31 6.46
C ARG A 9 -13.54 -9.46 6.25
N LEU A 10 -12.47 -9.17 5.53
CA LEU A 10 -11.38 -10.08 5.23
C LEU A 10 -10.09 -9.48 5.78
N VAL A 11 -9.21 -10.33 6.28
CA VAL A 11 -7.87 -9.94 6.70
C VAL A 11 -6.86 -10.73 5.90
N LEU A 12 -5.90 -10.01 5.32
CA LEU A 12 -4.71 -10.58 4.70
C LEU A 12 -3.65 -10.76 5.79
N MET A 13 -3.30 -12.00 6.07
CA MET A 13 -2.34 -12.40 7.10
C MET A 13 -1.12 -13.06 6.44
N PRO A 14 0.11 -12.65 6.76
CA PRO A 14 1.30 -13.30 6.20
C PRO A 14 1.40 -14.76 6.64
N ALA A 15 1.71 -15.65 5.71
CA ALA A 15 1.85 -17.08 5.97
C ALA A 15 3.30 -17.41 6.37
N SER A 16 3.76 -16.95 7.54
CA SER A 16 5.06 -17.42 8.09
C SER A 16 4.88 -18.66 8.95
N LYS A 17 5.93 -19.50 8.96
CA LYS A 17 5.97 -20.76 9.72
C LYS A 17 6.05 -20.52 11.24
N ASP A 18 6.48 -19.34 11.67
CA ASP A 18 6.87 -19.08 13.07
C ASP A 18 5.85 -18.26 13.87
N TYR A 19 4.71 -17.84 13.28
CA TYR A 19 3.67 -17.08 13.99
C TYR A 19 2.89 -17.89 15.04
N THR A 20 3.11 -19.20 15.12
CA THR A 20 2.37 -20.14 15.99
C THR A 20 3.19 -20.68 17.17
N ILE A 21 4.10 -19.90 17.75
CA ILE A 21 4.73 -20.29 19.02
C ILE A 21 3.79 -19.97 20.18
N LYS A 22 3.14 -21.01 20.73
CA LYS A 22 2.44 -20.94 22.01
C LYS A 22 3.49 -20.79 23.13
N ASN A 23 3.72 -19.56 23.60
CA ASN A 23 4.51 -19.29 24.81
C ASN A 23 3.72 -19.69 26.08
N ILE A 24 3.37 -20.97 26.23
CA ILE A 24 2.71 -21.48 27.44
C ILE A 24 3.77 -21.87 28.50
N GLU A 25 5.02 -22.12 28.10
CA GLU A 25 6.05 -22.69 28.98
C GLU A 25 7.19 -21.73 29.38
N SER A 26 7.31 -20.55 28.76
CA SER A 26 8.50 -19.69 28.92
C SER A 26 8.41 -18.60 29.99
N GLY A 27 7.28 -18.47 30.70
CA GLY A 27 7.09 -17.44 31.74
C GLY A 27 7.18 -15.99 31.23
N GLN A 28 7.28 -15.77 29.91
CA GLN A 28 7.26 -14.45 29.30
C GLN A 28 5.82 -13.93 29.20
N THR A 29 5.58 -12.73 29.72
CA THR A 29 4.27 -12.03 29.74
C THR A 29 3.90 -11.36 28.41
N LYS A 30 4.67 -11.60 27.33
CA LYS A 30 4.43 -11.01 26.02
C LYS A 30 3.66 -11.99 25.15
N CYS A 31 2.38 -11.70 24.90
CA CYS A 31 1.52 -12.49 24.02
C CYS A 31 1.88 -12.36 22.53
N ASP A 32 2.74 -11.39 22.17
CA ASP A 32 3.20 -11.14 20.80
C ASP A 32 4.74 -11.21 20.79
N SER A 33 5.27 -12.43 20.73
CA SER A 33 6.71 -12.68 20.53
C SER A 33 7.02 -12.77 19.04
N ARG A 34 6.65 -11.75 18.26
CA ARG A 34 7.19 -11.61 16.91
C ARG A 34 8.67 -11.31 17.04
N GLU A 35 9.49 -12.12 16.38
CA GLU A 35 10.87 -11.72 16.12
C GLU A 35 10.86 -10.42 15.31
N GLU A 36 11.87 -9.57 15.50
CA GLU A 36 12.02 -8.39 14.68
C GLU A 36 12.16 -8.82 13.22
N MET A 37 11.22 -8.39 12.39
CA MET A 37 11.20 -8.74 10.97
C MET A 37 12.48 -8.23 10.31
N SER A 38 13.22 -9.12 9.66
CA SER A 38 14.43 -8.75 8.94
C SER A 38 14.09 -7.84 7.75
N TYR A 39 15.07 -7.07 7.28
CA TYR A 39 14.92 -6.27 6.06
C TYR A 39 14.53 -7.16 4.86
N GLU A 40 15.16 -8.32 4.73
CA GLU A 40 14.84 -9.29 3.67
C GLU A 40 13.40 -9.78 3.71
N ASP A 41 12.89 -10.11 4.91
CA ASP A 41 11.50 -10.52 5.08
C ASP A 41 10.53 -9.36 4.77
N PHE A 42 10.88 -8.13 5.17
CA PHE A 42 10.09 -6.95 4.81
C PHE A 42 9.92 -6.84 3.29
N PHE A 43 11.01 -6.90 2.52
CA PHE A 43 10.95 -6.82 1.06
C PHE A 43 10.13 -7.95 0.46
N LEU A 44 10.32 -9.15 0.98
CA LEU A 44 9.57 -10.32 0.56
C LEU A 44 8.05 -10.13 0.76
N TYR A 45 7.62 -9.62 1.91
CA TYR A 45 6.20 -9.35 2.17
C TYR A 45 5.64 -8.24 1.27
N VAL A 46 6.40 -7.17 1.04
CA VAL A 46 5.98 -6.13 0.09
C VAL A 46 5.85 -6.70 -1.32
N GLU A 47 6.79 -7.55 -1.74
CA GLU A 47 6.73 -8.22 -3.04
C GLU A 47 5.50 -9.10 -3.19
N HIS A 48 5.21 -9.89 -2.16
CA HIS A 48 3.99 -10.69 -2.12
C HIS A 48 2.74 -9.82 -2.16
N PHE A 49 2.75 -8.67 -1.49
CA PHE A 49 1.60 -7.79 -1.41
C PHE A 49 1.33 -7.10 -2.74
N VAL A 50 2.38 -6.70 -3.47
CA VAL A 50 2.27 -6.23 -4.86
C VAL A 50 1.65 -7.31 -5.74
N ARG A 51 2.10 -8.56 -5.64
CA ARG A 51 1.48 -9.69 -6.38
C ARG A 51 0.01 -9.88 -6.03
N PHE A 52 -0.36 -9.72 -4.76
CA PHE A 52 -1.76 -9.77 -4.31
C PHE A 52 -2.60 -8.66 -4.96
N LEU A 53 -2.09 -7.43 -5.01
CA LEU A 53 -2.78 -6.31 -5.67
C LEU A 53 -2.87 -6.51 -7.19
N PHE A 54 -1.87 -7.11 -7.84
CA PHE A 54 -1.98 -7.54 -9.24
C PHE A 54 -3.14 -8.49 -9.47
N MET A 55 -3.28 -9.49 -8.59
CA MET A 55 -4.35 -10.48 -8.65
C MET A 55 -5.72 -9.82 -8.43
N LEU A 56 -5.85 -8.96 -7.42
CA LEU A 56 -7.10 -8.24 -7.14
C LEU A 56 -7.52 -7.34 -8.31
N ASN A 57 -6.55 -6.60 -8.87
CA ASN A 57 -6.77 -5.69 -9.99
C ASN A 57 -6.85 -6.38 -11.36
N LYS A 58 -6.67 -7.71 -11.42
CA LYS A 58 -6.67 -8.51 -12.67
C LYS A 58 -5.66 -8.02 -13.73
N LEU A 59 -4.54 -7.45 -13.27
CA LEU A 59 -3.53 -6.83 -14.14
C LEU A 59 -2.56 -7.88 -14.72
N VAL A 60 -2.02 -7.61 -15.91
CA VAL A 60 -1.06 -8.48 -16.62
C VAL A 60 0.19 -7.69 -17.03
N ARG A 61 1.36 -8.36 -17.13
CA ARG A 61 2.65 -7.75 -17.47
C ARG A 61 3.03 -7.83 -18.94
N LEU A 62 3.92 -6.90 -19.33
CA LEU A 62 4.68 -6.95 -20.57
C LEU A 62 6.21 -6.97 -20.28
N PRO A 63 7.00 -7.81 -20.98
CA PRO A 63 6.58 -8.93 -21.85
C PRO A 63 6.00 -10.11 -21.04
N LEU A 64 5.13 -10.90 -21.68
CA LEU A 64 4.51 -12.09 -21.09
C LEU A 64 5.59 -13.09 -20.63
N GLY A 65 5.79 -13.24 -19.32
CA GLY A 65 6.65 -14.31 -18.76
C GLY A 65 7.76 -13.88 -17.78
N THR A 66 7.96 -12.60 -17.49
CA THR A 66 8.85 -12.18 -16.41
C THR A 66 8.15 -12.40 -15.06
N ASN A 67 8.51 -13.47 -14.34
CA ASN A 67 8.08 -13.71 -12.94
C ASN A 67 8.70 -12.72 -11.94
N GLU A 68 9.57 -11.81 -12.40
CA GLU A 68 10.09 -10.71 -11.60
C GLU A 68 8.99 -9.65 -11.47
N PHE A 69 8.35 -9.60 -10.31
CA PHE A 69 7.41 -8.53 -9.98
C PHE A 69 8.18 -7.29 -9.52
N ILE A 70 9.31 -7.50 -8.85
CA ILE A 70 10.14 -6.46 -8.25
C ILE A 70 11.61 -6.80 -8.48
N ARG A 71 12.37 -5.85 -9.02
CA ARG A 71 13.83 -5.90 -8.97
C ARG A 71 14.25 -5.41 -7.59
N ARG A 72 14.71 -6.33 -6.74
CA ARG A 72 15.08 -6.05 -5.35
C ARG A 72 16.13 -4.92 -5.32
N PRO A 73 15.95 -3.85 -4.51
CA PRO A 73 17.03 -2.92 -4.25
C PRO A 73 18.23 -3.66 -3.68
N LEU A 74 19.42 -3.27 -4.12
CA LEU A 74 20.69 -3.87 -3.70
C LEU A 74 20.81 -3.88 -2.17
N ASP A 75 21.25 -4.99 -1.56
CA ASP A 75 21.64 -5.01 -0.15
C ASP A 75 22.73 -3.96 0.11
N SER A 76 22.35 -2.84 0.73
CA SER A 76 23.29 -1.82 1.20
C SER A 76 24.30 -2.37 2.22
N LEU A 77 23.98 -3.51 2.86
CA LEU A 77 24.85 -4.20 3.82
C LEU A 77 25.94 -5.08 3.18
N THR A 78 25.83 -5.47 1.91
CA THR A 78 26.83 -6.37 1.29
C THR A 78 27.64 -5.74 0.16
N GLY A 79 27.29 -4.52 -0.29
CA GLY A 79 28.09 -3.71 -1.23
C GLY A 79 28.36 -4.37 -2.58
N LYS A 80 27.71 -5.50 -2.90
CA LYS A 80 27.95 -6.25 -4.14
C LYS A 80 26.90 -5.89 -5.17
N LYS A 81 27.31 -5.07 -6.14
CA LYS A 81 26.53 -4.84 -7.36
C LYS A 81 26.18 -6.19 -8.01
N ARG A 82 24.97 -6.29 -8.59
CA ARG A 82 24.38 -7.48 -9.25
C ARG A 82 25.32 -8.09 -10.32
N THR A 83 26.35 -7.36 -10.76
CA THR A 83 27.46 -7.81 -11.62
C THR A 83 28.25 -9.00 -11.05
N ASP A 84 28.33 -9.16 -9.72
CA ASP A 84 29.17 -10.20 -9.10
C ASP A 84 28.40 -11.50 -8.78
N GLN A 85 27.11 -11.42 -8.48
CA GLN A 85 26.29 -12.62 -8.24
C GLN A 85 25.89 -13.30 -9.56
N ALA A 86 25.71 -12.54 -10.63
CA ALA A 86 25.21 -13.09 -11.89
C ALA A 86 26.29 -13.78 -12.75
N LYS A 87 27.58 -13.47 -12.53
CA LYS A 87 28.71 -14.26 -13.04
C LYS A 87 28.72 -15.70 -12.53
N ARG A 88 28.06 -15.99 -11.40
CA ARG A 88 27.93 -17.36 -10.87
C ARG A 88 26.80 -18.17 -11.51
N GLN A 89 25.86 -17.53 -12.21
CA GLN A 89 24.67 -18.20 -12.78
C GLN A 89 24.68 -18.34 -14.31
N GLY A 90 25.78 -18.02 -15.00
CA GLY A 90 25.96 -18.35 -16.42
C GLY A 90 24.96 -17.68 -17.38
N LYS A 91 24.32 -16.57 -16.98
CA LYS A 91 23.48 -15.76 -17.88
C LYS A 91 24.35 -14.67 -18.52
N ASN A 92 24.42 -14.64 -19.85
CA ASN A 92 24.98 -13.50 -20.60
C ASN A 92 24.10 -12.28 -20.33
N LEU A 93 24.48 -11.46 -19.34
CA LEU A 93 23.77 -10.23 -19.01
C LEU A 93 24.30 -9.08 -19.85
N ILE A 94 23.37 -8.38 -20.47
CA ILE A 94 23.62 -7.09 -21.12
C ILE A 94 24.03 -6.11 -20.02
N PRO A 95 25.10 -5.31 -20.22
CA PRO A 95 25.50 -4.28 -19.26
C PRO A 95 24.32 -3.38 -18.90
N ILE A 96 24.07 -3.18 -17.59
CA ILE A 96 23.00 -2.31 -17.11
C ILE A 96 23.33 -0.87 -17.54
N GLN A 97 22.43 -0.24 -18.30
CA GLN A 97 22.57 1.16 -18.64
C GLN A 97 22.22 2.03 -17.43
N MET A 98 23.23 2.72 -16.89
CA MET A 98 23.08 3.58 -15.72
C MET A 98 22.73 5.02 -16.11
N PHE A 99 22.12 5.77 -15.19
CA PHE A 99 21.86 7.21 -15.34
C PHE A 99 22.27 7.99 -14.09
N GLN A 100 22.43 9.31 -14.23
CA GLN A 100 22.77 10.21 -13.13
C GLN A 100 21.62 11.19 -12.87
N LEU A 101 21.11 11.19 -11.65
CA LEU A 101 20.02 12.03 -11.16
C LEU A 101 20.40 13.52 -11.17
N VAL A 102 21.65 13.88 -10.86
CA VAL A 102 22.12 15.28 -10.93
C VAL A 102 21.87 15.91 -12.32
N ASN A 103 22.07 15.15 -13.39
CA ASN A 103 21.88 15.62 -14.77
C ASN A 103 20.39 15.79 -15.14
N ILE A 104 19.50 15.10 -14.44
CA ILE A 104 18.05 15.18 -14.66
C ILE A 104 17.48 16.40 -13.91
N ILE A 105 17.91 16.59 -12.65
CA ILE A 105 17.46 17.71 -11.82
C ILE A 105 17.96 19.05 -12.36
N SER A 106 19.11 19.08 -13.03
CA SER A 106 19.61 20.30 -13.70
C SER A 106 18.70 20.77 -14.85
N GLY A 107 17.69 19.99 -15.23
CA GLY A 107 16.66 20.38 -16.19
C GLY A 107 17.08 20.23 -17.66
N ASP A 108 18.16 19.50 -17.94
CA ASP A 108 18.56 19.20 -19.30
C ASP A 108 17.53 18.28 -20.00
N ILE A 109 16.85 18.83 -21.00
CA ILE A 109 15.81 18.16 -21.77
C ILE A 109 16.34 16.87 -22.43
N ASN A 110 17.59 16.87 -22.88
CA ASN A 110 18.20 15.69 -23.50
C ASN A 110 18.38 14.57 -22.48
N SER A 111 18.85 14.90 -21.27
CA SER A 111 18.99 13.94 -20.18
C SER A 111 17.64 13.34 -19.76
N ILE A 112 16.58 14.14 -19.72
CA ILE A 112 15.22 13.66 -19.42
C ILE A 112 14.71 12.74 -20.54
N ASN A 113 14.86 13.13 -21.81
CA ASN A 113 14.44 12.30 -22.94
C ASN A 113 15.20 10.96 -22.98
N ASN A 114 16.49 10.98 -22.68
CA ASN A 114 17.30 9.77 -22.56
C ASN A 114 16.79 8.85 -21.44
N LEU A 115 16.39 9.41 -20.29
CA LEU A 115 15.77 8.65 -19.21
C LEU A 115 14.43 8.04 -19.63
N LEU A 116 13.56 8.82 -20.30
CA LEU A 116 12.27 8.31 -20.77
C LEU A 116 12.43 7.19 -21.79
N ASN A 117 13.42 7.30 -22.69
CA ASN A 117 13.78 6.23 -23.61
C ASN A 117 14.31 4.99 -22.86
N LEU A 118 15.07 5.19 -21.79
CA LEU A 118 15.56 4.11 -20.92
C LEU A 118 14.40 3.41 -20.20
N PHE A 119 13.40 4.15 -19.70
CA PHE A 119 12.20 3.57 -19.11
C PHE A 119 11.41 2.72 -20.12
N GLN A 120 11.39 3.10 -21.39
CA GLN A 120 10.66 2.39 -22.45
C GLN A 120 11.40 1.16 -22.97
N ASN A 121 12.64 0.91 -22.56
CA ASN A 121 13.41 -0.24 -23.00
C ASN A 121 12.80 -1.57 -22.51
N GLU A 122 12.51 -2.51 -23.41
CA GLU A 122 11.85 -3.78 -23.09
C GLU A 122 12.66 -4.69 -22.14
N GLN A 123 13.99 -4.57 -22.13
CA GLN A 123 14.84 -5.48 -21.35
C GLN A 123 15.32 -4.88 -20.03
N GLN A 124 15.60 -3.58 -20.03
CA GLN A 124 16.19 -2.88 -18.89
C GLN A 124 15.33 -1.77 -18.33
N GLY A 125 14.21 -1.41 -18.97
CA GLY A 125 13.33 -0.34 -18.54
C GLY A 125 12.34 -0.74 -17.45
N LEU A 126 11.30 0.09 -17.31
CA LEU A 126 10.23 -0.12 -16.34
C LEU A 126 9.34 -1.30 -16.74
N LEU A 127 8.79 -1.98 -15.74
CA LEU A 127 7.83 -3.05 -15.97
C LEU A 127 6.44 -2.45 -16.24
N PHE A 128 6.01 -2.49 -17.50
CA PHE A 128 4.69 -1.97 -17.87
C PHE A 128 3.57 -2.97 -17.63
N VAL A 129 2.41 -2.42 -17.31
CA VAL A 129 1.15 -3.12 -17.08
C VAL A 129 0.28 -3.01 -18.33
N LYS A 130 -0.38 -4.11 -18.68
CA LYS A 130 -1.34 -4.18 -19.78
C LYS A 130 -2.76 -4.39 -19.24
N ASP A 131 -3.64 -3.48 -19.63
CA ASP A 131 -5.09 -3.61 -19.49
C ASP A 131 -5.75 -2.92 -20.70
N SER A 132 -6.99 -3.30 -21.01
CA SER A 132 -7.83 -2.73 -22.05
C SER A 132 -8.18 -1.25 -21.85
N VAL A 133 -8.25 -0.80 -20.59
CA VAL A 133 -8.65 0.57 -20.23
C VAL A 133 -7.45 1.48 -19.95
N LEU A 134 -6.31 0.91 -19.57
CA LEU A 134 -5.13 1.67 -19.16
C LEU A 134 -4.31 2.16 -20.37
N PRO A 135 -3.65 3.32 -20.25
CA PRO A 135 -2.85 3.89 -21.33
C PRO A 135 -1.57 3.09 -21.57
N GLU A 136 -0.98 3.26 -22.77
CA GLU A 136 0.35 2.73 -23.07
C GLU A 136 1.38 3.25 -22.06
N TYR A 137 2.38 2.42 -21.74
CA TYR A 137 3.44 2.72 -20.77
C TYR A 137 2.94 3.00 -19.33
N THR A 138 1.86 2.32 -18.91
CA THR A 138 1.42 2.32 -17.51
C THR A 138 2.37 1.49 -16.66
N PHE A 139 2.86 2.05 -15.56
CA PHE A 139 3.77 1.42 -14.61
C PHE A 139 3.29 1.64 -13.16
N ILE A 140 3.90 0.93 -12.22
CA ILE A 140 3.57 1.02 -10.79
C ILE A 140 4.61 1.85 -10.04
N GLY A 141 4.15 2.72 -9.15
CA GLY A 141 5.00 3.64 -8.40
C GLY A 141 6.16 2.98 -7.63
N VAL A 142 5.88 1.97 -6.80
CA VAL A 142 6.90 1.26 -6.00
C VAL A 142 8.00 0.63 -6.86
N GLU A 143 7.62 0.07 -8.02
CA GLU A 143 8.58 -0.56 -8.93
C GLU A 143 9.47 0.45 -9.62
N ALA A 144 8.92 1.60 -9.99
CA ALA A 144 9.68 2.66 -10.62
C ALA A 144 10.76 3.21 -9.69
N ILE A 145 10.44 3.32 -8.40
CA ILE A 145 11.38 3.72 -7.34
C ILE A 145 12.51 2.71 -7.20
N TRP A 146 12.19 1.43 -7.05
CA TRP A 146 13.20 0.39 -6.90
C TRP A 146 14.04 0.17 -8.15
N TRP A 147 13.42 0.28 -9.33
CA TRP A 147 14.15 0.29 -10.59
C TRP A 147 15.17 1.42 -10.64
N SER A 148 14.81 2.61 -10.17
CA SER A 148 15.69 3.78 -10.18
C SER A 148 16.86 3.65 -9.20
N ILE A 149 16.67 2.98 -8.06
CA ILE A 149 17.76 2.65 -7.15
C ILE A 149 18.74 1.65 -7.80
N GLU A 150 18.25 0.72 -8.62
CA GLU A 150 19.12 -0.25 -9.30
C GLU A 150 19.92 0.37 -10.46
N HIS A 151 19.33 1.31 -11.21
CA HIS A 151 19.92 1.88 -12.45
C HIS A 151 20.48 3.29 -12.26
N GLY A 152 20.27 3.94 -11.12
CA GLY A 152 20.83 5.24 -10.80
C GLY A 152 22.23 5.11 -10.21
N ASP A 153 23.22 5.81 -10.76
CA ASP A 153 24.59 5.82 -10.24
C ASP A 153 24.71 6.56 -8.90
N ASP A 154 23.86 7.57 -8.69
CA ASP A 154 23.82 8.49 -7.56
C ASP A 154 22.52 8.37 -6.74
N ILE A 155 21.76 7.29 -6.93
CA ILE A 155 20.50 7.02 -6.21
C ILE A 155 20.71 5.87 -5.23
N GLU A 156 20.91 6.21 -3.96
CA GLU A 156 21.13 5.20 -2.91
C GLU A 156 19.85 4.87 -2.12
N ASN A 157 18.89 5.79 -2.08
CA ASN A 157 17.74 5.70 -1.17
C ASN A 157 16.39 5.83 -1.88
N GLU A 158 15.34 5.28 -1.26
CA GLU A 158 13.95 5.44 -1.73
C GLU A 158 13.54 6.90 -1.79
N GLN A 159 14.04 7.74 -0.88
CA GLN A 159 13.75 9.18 -0.86
C GLN A 159 14.39 9.93 -2.05
N THR A 160 15.62 9.57 -2.43
CA THR A 160 16.27 10.18 -3.60
C THR A 160 15.55 9.82 -4.90
N ALA A 161 15.14 8.55 -5.02
CA ALA A 161 14.30 8.10 -6.13
C ALA A 161 12.92 8.77 -6.11
N MET A 162 12.33 8.97 -4.93
CA MET A 162 11.05 9.66 -4.76
C MET A 162 11.12 11.09 -5.31
N ASN A 163 12.18 11.83 -4.99
CA ASN A 163 12.39 13.18 -5.50
C ASN A 163 12.47 13.22 -7.04
N LEU A 164 13.09 12.21 -7.66
CA LEU A 164 13.14 12.07 -9.13
C LEU A 164 11.73 11.93 -9.72
N PHE A 165 10.90 11.01 -9.21
CA PHE A 165 9.55 10.83 -9.76
C PHE A 165 8.61 11.99 -9.41
N GLN A 166 8.79 12.64 -8.26
CA GLN A 166 8.09 13.88 -7.95
C GLN A 166 8.45 15.00 -8.95
N PHE A 167 9.74 15.12 -9.32
CA PHE A 167 10.17 16.05 -10.36
C PHE A 167 9.55 15.71 -11.73
N LEU A 168 9.57 14.44 -12.14
CA LEU A 168 8.97 14.02 -13.40
C LEU A 168 7.45 14.26 -13.43
N PHE A 169 6.77 14.05 -12.30
CA PHE A 169 5.34 14.28 -12.13
C PHE A 169 5.00 15.77 -12.20
N ALA A 170 5.73 16.61 -11.46
CA ALA A 170 5.51 18.06 -11.44
C ALA A 170 5.74 18.71 -12.81
N ASN A 171 6.69 18.20 -13.60
CA ASN A 171 6.94 18.67 -14.96
C ASN A 171 6.03 18.01 -16.02
N GLY A 172 5.14 17.10 -15.63
CA GLY A 172 4.14 16.50 -16.51
C GLY A 172 4.67 15.44 -17.48
N TYR A 173 5.86 14.88 -17.24
CA TYR A 173 6.38 13.73 -18.00
C TYR A 173 5.68 12.41 -17.63
N ILE A 174 5.19 12.33 -16.39
CA ILE A 174 4.37 11.21 -15.90
C ILE A 174 3.11 11.75 -15.25
N ARG A 175 2.03 10.96 -15.26
CA ARG A 175 0.77 11.30 -14.60
C ARG A 175 0.14 10.09 -13.95
N HIS A 176 -0.69 10.36 -12.94
CA HIS A 176 -1.55 9.35 -12.31
C HIS A 176 -2.71 8.99 -13.24
N CYS A 177 -3.07 7.71 -13.36
CA CYS A 177 -4.10 7.28 -14.31
C CYS A 177 -5.47 7.94 -14.07
N THR A 178 -5.88 8.11 -12.80
CA THR A 178 -7.15 8.77 -12.44
C THR A 178 -7.03 10.29 -12.22
N ASN A 179 -5.80 10.84 -12.25
CA ASN A 179 -5.51 12.24 -11.93
C ASN A 179 -6.04 12.74 -10.56
N LYS A 180 -6.37 11.83 -9.63
CA LYS A 180 -6.84 12.17 -8.27
C LYS A 180 -5.71 12.55 -7.32
N GLU A 181 -4.50 12.10 -7.61
CA GLU A 181 -3.33 12.33 -6.77
C GLU A 181 -2.58 13.58 -7.23
N ASN A 182 -2.25 14.45 -6.28
CA ASN A 182 -1.59 15.73 -6.54
C ASN A 182 -0.05 15.63 -6.56
N SER A 183 0.49 14.47 -6.19
CA SER A 183 1.92 14.20 -6.13
C SER A 183 2.18 12.72 -6.35
N PHE A 184 3.37 12.38 -6.83
CA PHE A 184 3.81 10.99 -6.90
C PHE A 184 3.93 10.40 -5.48
N ARG A 185 3.38 9.20 -5.28
CA ARG A 185 3.35 8.47 -4.02
C ARG A 185 4.06 7.12 -4.12
N PHE A 186 4.70 6.71 -3.02
CA PHE A 186 5.32 5.39 -2.91
C PHE A 186 4.26 4.32 -2.66
N GLY A 187 4.19 3.31 -3.51
CA GLY A 187 3.28 2.18 -3.33
C GLY A 187 2.72 1.67 -4.64
N PHE A 188 1.63 0.91 -4.52
CA PHE A 188 0.87 0.42 -5.66
C PHE A 188 -0.08 1.52 -6.15
N PHE A 189 0.44 2.42 -6.97
CA PHE A 189 -0.32 3.44 -7.69
C PHE A 189 -0.02 3.33 -9.18
N LEU A 190 -1.04 3.54 -10.01
CA LEU A 190 -0.91 3.40 -11.46
C LEU A 190 -0.55 4.75 -12.08
N TYR A 191 0.67 4.84 -12.58
CA TYR A 191 1.17 6.00 -13.32
C TYR A 191 1.43 5.62 -14.77
N TYR A 192 1.46 6.60 -15.66
CA TYR A 192 1.83 6.38 -17.05
C TYR A 192 2.77 7.47 -17.56
N ILE A 193 3.61 7.09 -18.52
CA ILE A 193 4.48 8.04 -19.22
C ILE A 193 3.62 8.82 -20.22
N VAL A 194 3.69 10.15 -20.15
CA VAL A 194 2.90 11.03 -21.02
C VAL A 194 3.50 11.01 -22.42
N THR A 195 2.68 10.60 -23.38
CA THR A 195 2.97 10.65 -24.82
C THR A 195 1.95 11.56 -25.50
N GLU A 196 2.14 11.86 -26.78
CA GLU A 196 1.16 12.64 -27.56
C GLU A 196 -0.23 12.00 -27.55
N LYS A 197 -0.30 10.66 -27.56
CA LYS A 197 -1.55 9.91 -27.52
C LYS A 197 -2.22 9.92 -26.14
N THR A 198 -1.44 9.92 -25.07
CA THR A 198 -1.92 9.75 -23.69
C THR A 198 -2.04 11.07 -22.92
N LYS A 199 -1.71 12.21 -23.56
CA LYS A 199 -1.72 13.55 -22.93
C LYS A 199 -3.06 13.96 -22.33
N ASN A 200 -4.18 13.51 -22.91
CA ASN A 200 -5.53 13.83 -22.44
C ASN A 200 -6.22 12.63 -21.77
N PHE A 201 -5.47 11.56 -21.50
CA PHE A 201 -6.02 10.39 -20.81
C PHE A 201 -6.38 10.73 -19.36
N CYS A 202 -7.57 10.33 -18.94
CA CYS A 202 -8.02 10.36 -17.56
C CYS A 202 -8.95 9.17 -17.33
N LEU A 203 -8.59 8.30 -16.40
CA LEU A 203 -9.42 7.17 -16.01
C LEU A 203 -10.53 7.67 -15.06
N GLU A 204 -11.76 7.64 -15.55
CA GLU A 204 -12.94 8.02 -14.76
C GLU A 204 -13.41 6.89 -13.82
N SER A 205 -13.02 5.63 -14.07
CA SER A 205 -13.42 4.51 -13.23
C SER A 205 -12.55 4.41 -11.97
N ASN A 206 -13.15 3.85 -10.92
CA ASN A 206 -12.48 3.63 -9.64
C ASN A 206 -12.31 2.13 -9.38
N ASP A 207 -11.90 1.40 -10.42
CA ASP A 207 -11.92 -0.07 -10.43
C ASP A 207 -10.61 -0.68 -9.90
N TYR A 208 -9.54 0.11 -9.83
CA TYR A 208 -8.23 -0.35 -9.35
C TYR A 208 -8.03 -0.01 -7.87
N ALA A 209 -7.64 -1.03 -7.10
CA ALA A 209 -7.17 -0.87 -5.74
C ALA A 209 -5.73 -0.32 -5.75
N GLU A 210 -5.58 0.89 -5.21
CA GLU A 210 -4.29 1.57 -5.03
C GLU A 210 -3.96 1.72 -3.55
N VAL A 211 -2.73 1.37 -3.17
CA VAL A 211 -2.27 1.30 -1.77
C VAL A 211 -0.89 1.91 -1.63
N GLU A 212 -0.74 2.81 -0.67
CA GLU A 212 0.52 3.46 -0.33
C GLU A 212 1.38 2.58 0.58
N PHE A 213 2.68 2.55 0.34
CA PHE A 213 3.61 1.73 1.12
C PHE A 213 4.40 2.61 2.06
N HIS A 214 4.76 2.04 3.19
CA HIS A 214 5.68 2.68 4.13
C HIS A 214 7.12 2.59 3.64
N GLN A 215 7.91 3.65 3.84
CA GLN A 215 9.33 3.67 3.48
C GLN A 215 10.14 2.77 4.42
N THR A 216 10.99 1.92 3.85
CA THR A 216 11.77 0.89 4.56
C THR A 216 12.65 1.42 5.69
N GLN A 217 13.08 2.69 5.62
CA GLN A 217 14.04 3.29 6.54
C GLN A 217 13.42 4.00 7.76
N THR A 218 12.09 4.04 7.89
CA THR A 218 11.43 4.72 9.01
C THR A 218 10.94 3.71 10.05
N TYR A 219 11.60 3.68 11.22
CA TYR A 219 11.23 2.90 12.40
C TYR A 219 9.76 3.14 12.79
N ILE A 220 8.95 2.08 12.96
CA ILE A 220 7.56 2.18 13.42
C ILE A 220 7.39 1.47 14.78
N PRO A 221 7.21 2.23 15.87
CA PRO A 221 6.43 1.77 17.00
C PRO A 221 4.95 2.17 16.78
N SER A 222 4.05 1.19 16.76
CA SER A 222 2.59 1.39 16.77
C SER A 222 2.01 2.27 15.63
N MET A 223 0.69 2.46 15.57
CA MET A 223 0.00 3.28 14.55
C MET A 223 0.37 4.78 14.57
N ASP A 224 1.37 5.18 15.36
CA ASP A 224 1.79 6.57 15.59
C ASP A 224 2.23 7.28 14.29
N TYR A 225 2.75 6.54 13.30
CA TYR A 225 3.14 7.10 11.99
C TYR A 225 1.96 7.65 11.16
N LEU A 226 0.73 7.22 11.46
CA LEU A 226 -0.50 7.74 10.84
C LEU A 226 -1.09 8.94 11.63
N GLY A 227 -0.34 9.49 12.59
CA GLY A 227 -0.78 10.62 13.43
C GLY A 227 -1.69 10.22 14.59
N PHE A 228 -1.78 8.93 14.94
CA PHE A 228 -2.62 8.48 16.06
C PHE A 228 -2.02 8.77 17.45
N GLY A 229 -0.78 9.27 17.54
CA GLY A 229 -0.18 9.68 18.82
C GLY A 229 -0.98 10.75 19.57
N GLU A 230 -1.86 11.49 18.88
CA GLU A 230 -2.77 12.48 19.47
C GLU A 230 -4.20 11.94 19.72
N CYS A 231 -4.55 10.79 19.12
CA CYS A 231 -5.83 10.15 19.37
C CYS A 231 -5.74 9.36 20.66
N GLN A 232 -6.52 9.75 21.68
CA GLN A 232 -6.62 8.92 22.88
C GLN A 232 -6.99 7.50 22.47
N PRO A 233 -6.27 6.46 22.98
CA PRO A 233 -6.60 5.10 22.64
C PRO A 233 -8.07 4.87 22.96
N MET A 234 -8.79 4.22 22.05
CA MET A 234 -10.18 3.82 22.27
C MET A 234 -10.17 3.01 23.57
N ARG A 235 -10.66 3.60 24.66
CA ARG A 235 -10.77 2.93 25.97
C ARG A 235 -11.83 1.84 25.81
N LEU A 236 -11.40 0.66 25.39
CA LEU A 236 -12.23 -0.56 25.39
C LEU A 236 -12.42 -1.13 26.80
N LEU A 237 -11.78 -0.53 27.81
CA LEU A 237 -12.07 -0.80 29.20
C LEU A 237 -12.94 0.34 29.75
N PRO A 238 -14.13 0.04 30.32
CA PRO A 238 -14.77 0.93 31.27
C PRO A 238 -13.70 1.39 32.25
N LYS A 239 -13.62 2.69 32.55
CA LYS A 239 -12.71 3.21 33.57
C LYS A 239 -12.85 2.30 34.78
N LEU A 240 -11.80 1.52 35.09
CA LEU A 240 -11.72 0.82 36.36
C LEU A 240 -12.04 1.89 37.39
N ILE A 241 -13.13 1.70 38.13
CA ILE A 241 -13.59 2.65 39.14
C ILE A 241 -12.36 2.97 39.98
N ASP A 242 -11.93 4.24 39.94
CA ASP A 242 -10.80 4.68 40.73
C ASP A 242 -11.12 4.31 42.18
N ASN A 243 -10.29 3.43 42.73
CA ASN A 243 -10.42 2.95 44.09
C ASN A 243 -10.45 4.20 45.01
N PRO A 244 -11.49 4.41 45.84
CA PRO A 244 -11.76 5.69 46.51
C PRO A 244 -10.73 6.09 47.61
N ASN A 245 -9.56 5.46 47.64
CA ASN A 245 -8.55 5.61 48.70
C ASN A 245 -7.21 6.20 48.22
N LYS A 246 -7.21 7.10 47.23
CA LYS A 246 -6.09 8.03 47.05
C LYS A 246 -6.57 9.47 47.18
N LYS A 247 -6.45 9.99 48.40
CA LYS A 247 -6.44 11.42 48.67
C LYS A 247 -5.20 12.01 47.98
N SER A 248 -5.40 12.79 46.93
CA SER A 248 -4.45 13.84 46.55
C SER A 248 -5.14 15.19 46.67
N GLU A 249 -4.38 16.12 47.22
CA GLU A 249 -4.81 17.37 47.81
C GLU A 249 -5.38 18.39 46.81
N LYS A 250 -6.30 19.18 47.36
CA LYS A 250 -6.95 20.39 46.81
C LYS A 250 -5.94 21.37 46.19
N GLN A 251 -6.35 22.09 45.14
CA GLN A 251 -6.69 23.54 45.16
C GLN A 251 -7.68 23.87 44.01
N ARG A 252 -8.98 24.06 44.29
CA ARG A 252 -9.74 25.34 44.41
C ARG A 252 -9.73 26.22 43.14
N SER A 253 -10.80 26.11 42.34
CA SER A 253 -11.89 27.10 42.16
C SER A 253 -11.57 28.21 41.14
N THR A 254 -12.34 28.42 40.08
CA THR A 254 -13.69 29.02 40.13
C THR A 254 -14.36 28.93 38.75
N SER A 255 -15.67 28.70 38.75
CA SER A 255 -16.57 28.80 37.61
C SER A 255 -16.87 30.26 37.27
N ASN A 256 -16.88 30.63 35.98
CA ASN A 256 -17.77 31.65 35.44
C ASN A 256 -18.03 31.43 33.94
N ASN A 257 -19.30 31.29 33.61
CA ASN A 257 -19.85 31.32 32.25
C ASN A 257 -19.79 32.73 31.66
N ARG A 258 -19.52 32.85 30.34
CA ARG A 258 -20.37 33.55 29.32
C ARG A 258 -19.56 33.90 28.05
N ASN A 259 -20.03 33.34 26.93
CA ASN A 259 -20.21 33.89 25.57
C ASN A 259 -19.35 35.07 25.03
N LEU A 260 -18.80 34.77 23.84
CA LEU A 260 -18.79 35.55 22.59
C LEU A 260 -17.80 36.72 22.37
N SER A 261 -16.98 36.51 21.33
CA SER A 261 -16.28 37.44 20.41
C SER A 261 -15.30 38.48 20.96
N SER A 262 -14.02 38.32 20.63
CA SER A 262 -13.33 39.08 19.56
C SER A 262 -11.82 39.17 19.82
N LEU A 263 -11.06 38.96 18.73
CA LEU A 263 -9.72 39.48 18.47
C LEU A 263 -8.58 39.17 19.47
N SER A 264 -7.85 38.09 19.19
CA SER A 264 -6.39 38.10 19.33
C SER A 264 -5.77 37.56 18.03
N ASN A 265 -5.27 38.50 17.24
CA ASN A 265 -4.31 38.25 16.17
C ASN A 265 -3.06 37.62 16.79
N THR A 266 -2.98 36.29 16.72
CA THR A 266 -1.71 35.57 16.76
C THR A 266 -1.68 34.71 15.52
N ASN A 267 -0.64 34.89 14.71
CA ASN A 267 -0.43 34.24 13.43
C ASN A 267 -0.46 32.71 13.58
N ASN A 268 -1.66 32.13 13.57
CA ASN A 268 -1.83 30.72 13.29
C ASN A 268 -1.63 30.59 11.79
N SER A 269 -0.40 30.26 11.38
CA SER A 269 -0.24 29.42 10.21
C SER A 269 -1.21 28.26 10.42
N LYS A 270 -2.33 28.29 9.70
CA LYS A 270 -3.18 27.11 9.58
C LYS A 270 -2.25 26.06 9.00
N ILE A 271 -1.64 25.25 9.87
CA ILE A 271 -1.12 23.95 9.49
C ILE A 271 -2.37 23.29 8.93
N GLN A 272 -2.45 23.30 7.61
CA GLN A 272 -3.50 22.63 6.88
C GLN A 272 -3.17 21.16 7.12
N ILE A 273 -3.69 20.61 8.22
CA ILE A 273 -3.58 19.19 8.52
C ILE A 273 -4.32 18.55 7.35
N GLN A 274 -3.56 18.11 6.36
CA GLN A 274 -4.10 17.34 5.25
C GLN A 274 -4.76 16.13 5.89
N SER A 275 -6.07 15.98 5.71
CA SER A 275 -6.81 14.85 6.25
C SER A 275 -6.20 13.57 5.67
N ILE A 276 -5.50 12.81 6.51
CA ILE A 276 -4.89 11.55 6.10
C ILE A 276 -6.03 10.60 5.72
N VAL A 277 -6.05 10.17 4.46
CA VAL A 277 -7.05 9.22 3.97
C VAL A 277 -6.64 7.83 4.44
N LEU A 278 -7.29 7.30 5.47
CA LEU A 278 -6.92 6.02 6.08
C LEU A 278 -7.47 4.79 5.35
N LYS A 279 -8.59 4.97 4.64
CA LYS A 279 -9.25 3.91 3.87
C LYS A 279 -9.56 4.44 2.47
N ARG A 280 -9.44 3.56 1.47
CA ARG A 280 -9.83 3.79 0.08
C ARG A 280 -10.91 2.80 -0.34
N ASP A 281 -11.62 3.16 -1.38
CA ASP A 281 -12.66 2.35 -2.00
C ASP A 281 -12.29 2.07 -3.45
N CYS A 282 -12.57 0.86 -3.94
CA CYS A 282 -12.59 0.56 -5.38
C CYS A 282 -13.80 -0.33 -5.75
N ASN A 283 -14.20 -0.28 -7.01
CA ASN A 283 -15.27 -1.12 -7.52
C ASN A 283 -14.76 -2.55 -7.73
N VAL A 284 -15.59 -3.52 -7.39
CA VAL A 284 -15.35 -4.93 -7.61
C VAL A 284 -16.42 -5.46 -8.54
N ASP A 285 -15.98 -5.95 -9.70
CA ASP A 285 -16.80 -6.77 -10.58
C ASP A 285 -16.94 -8.18 -9.97
N VAL A 286 -18.13 -8.50 -9.47
CA VAL A 286 -18.42 -9.73 -8.72
C VAL A 286 -18.60 -10.92 -9.66
N ASP A 287 -19.05 -10.67 -10.90
CA ASP A 287 -19.33 -11.70 -11.89
C ASP A 287 -18.52 -11.52 -13.19
N PRO A 288 -17.19 -11.67 -13.14
CA PRO A 288 -16.33 -11.52 -14.31
C PRO A 288 -16.55 -12.59 -15.39
N LYS A 289 -17.24 -13.68 -15.04
CA LYS A 289 -17.55 -14.77 -15.97
C LYS A 289 -18.92 -14.58 -16.64
N HIS A 290 -19.67 -13.54 -16.25
CA HIS A 290 -21.02 -13.26 -16.72
C HIS A 290 -21.93 -14.50 -16.60
N ILE A 291 -21.87 -15.18 -15.44
CA ILE A 291 -22.71 -16.34 -15.13
C ILE A 291 -24.15 -15.88 -14.89
N SER A 292 -24.32 -14.72 -14.26
CA SER A 292 -25.60 -14.11 -14.00
C SER A 292 -26.11 -13.32 -15.22
N ASP A 293 -27.42 -13.16 -15.30
CA ASP A 293 -28.13 -12.42 -16.34
C ASP A 293 -28.08 -10.89 -16.16
N ARG A 294 -27.60 -10.43 -15.00
CA ARG A 294 -27.50 -9.03 -14.60
C ARG A 294 -26.08 -8.68 -14.20
N ARG A 295 -25.74 -7.39 -14.20
CA ARG A 295 -24.44 -6.95 -13.68
C ARG A 295 -24.40 -7.04 -12.16
N GLU A 296 -23.48 -7.84 -11.63
CA GLU A 296 -23.23 -7.94 -10.19
C GLU A 296 -21.94 -7.22 -9.81
N TRP A 297 -22.04 -6.31 -8.84
CA TRP A 297 -20.91 -5.50 -8.41
C TRP A 297 -20.95 -5.25 -6.91
N ALA A 298 -19.77 -4.95 -6.37
CA ALA A 298 -19.54 -4.60 -4.98
C ALA A 298 -18.53 -3.45 -4.90
N THR A 299 -18.33 -2.92 -3.70
CA THR A 299 -17.26 -1.96 -3.38
C THR A 299 -16.32 -2.59 -2.38
N ALA A 300 -15.04 -2.63 -2.70
CA ALA A 300 -13.99 -3.00 -1.77
C ALA A 300 -13.54 -1.76 -1.00
N HIS A 301 -13.63 -1.80 0.32
CA HIS A 301 -13.16 -0.79 1.26
C HIS A 301 -11.95 -1.31 2.02
N TYR A 302 -10.79 -0.68 1.87
CA TYR A 302 -9.52 -1.25 2.33
C TYR A 302 -8.59 -0.17 2.89
N HIS A 303 -7.53 -0.57 3.60
CA HIS A 303 -6.56 0.40 4.11
C HIS A 303 -5.80 1.09 2.98
N SER A 304 -5.71 2.42 3.08
CA SER A 304 -4.93 3.23 2.16
C SER A 304 -3.44 2.95 2.19
N TYR A 305 -2.96 2.33 3.28
CA TYR A 305 -1.56 2.08 3.57
C TYR A 305 -1.32 0.59 3.84
N TYR A 306 -0.20 0.08 3.34
CA TYR A 306 0.32 -1.24 3.67
C TYR A 306 1.57 -1.14 4.53
N ASN A 307 1.56 -1.90 5.61
CA ASN A 307 2.69 -2.08 6.50
C ASN A 307 2.81 -3.58 6.82
N PRO A 308 3.93 -4.25 6.50
CA PRO A 308 4.08 -5.68 6.76
C PRO A 308 4.10 -6.04 8.26
N HIS A 309 4.32 -5.08 9.16
CA HIS A 309 4.19 -5.28 10.61
C HIS A 309 2.73 -5.33 11.09
N CYS A 310 1.77 -4.97 10.23
CA CYS A 310 0.35 -4.90 10.54
C CYS A 310 -0.47 -5.83 9.64
N LEU A 311 -1.65 -6.23 10.12
CA LEU A 311 -2.62 -6.95 9.30
C LEU A 311 -3.28 -5.98 8.33
N PHE A 312 -3.53 -6.44 7.10
CA PHE A 312 -4.23 -5.64 6.09
C PHE A 312 -5.69 -6.08 5.99
N GLU A 313 -6.60 -5.19 6.37
CA GLU A 313 -8.04 -5.39 6.27
C GLU A 313 -8.61 -4.94 4.92
N LEU A 314 -9.46 -5.80 4.35
CA LEU A 314 -10.27 -5.60 3.15
C LEU A 314 -11.73 -5.93 3.48
N GLU A 315 -12.62 -4.95 3.36
CA GLU A 315 -14.05 -5.13 3.53
C GLU A 315 -14.74 -5.08 2.16
N ILE A 316 -15.57 -6.07 1.83
CA ILE A 316 -16.39 -6.04 0.62
C ILE A 316 -17.81 -5.65 1.00
N ARG A 317 -18.34 -4.60 0.40
CA ARG A 317 -19.69 -4.05 0.62
C ARG A 317 -20.53 -4.21 -0.64
N TRP A 318 -21.74 -4.74 -0.53
CA TRP A 318 -22.62 -4.92 -1.67
C TRP A 318 -24.10 -4.74 -1.35
N LEU A 319 -24.85 -4.42 -2.40
CA LEU A 319 -26.32 -4.34 -2.41
C LEU A 319 -26.93 -5.14 -3.55
N VAL A 320 -26.23 -5.24 -4.68
CA VAL A 320 -26.77 -5.74 -5.97
C VAL A 320 -26.07 -7.02 -6.43
N ALA A 321 -25.34 -7.70 -5.55
CA ALA A 321 -24.62 -8.94 -5.85
C ALA A 321 -25.26 -10.17 -5.18
N THR A 322 -25.20 -11.31 -5.85
CA THR A 322 -25.64 -12.60 -5.31
C THR A 322 -24.56 -13.18 -4.42
N SER A 323 -24.91 -13.51 -3.18
CA SER A 323 -23.94 -13.96 -2.16
C SER A 323 -23.15 -15.21 -2.57
N CYS A 324 -23.74 -16.12 -3.34
CA CYS A 324 -23.05 -17.32 -3.82
C CYS A 324 -21.94 -16.97 -4.82
N ILE A 325 -22.23 -16.10 -5.79
CA ILE A 325 -21.25 -15.65 -6.80
C ILE A 325 -20.11 -14.88 -6.11
N LEU A 326 -20.45 -13.99 -5.16
CA LEU A 326 -19.45 -13.31 -4.33
C LEU A 326 -18.62 -14.30 -3.49
N GLY A 327 -19.25 -15.31 -2.90
CA GLY A 327 -18.57 -16.35 -2.13
C GLY A 327 -17.55 -17.14 -2.96
N ASP A 328 -17.91 -17.47 -4.20
CA ASP A 328 -17.03 -18.13 -5.16
C ASP A 328 -15.86 -17.21 -5.57
N LEU A 329 -16.12 -15.92 -5.75
CA LEU A 329 -15.08 -14.92 -6.04
C LEU A 329 -14.08 -14.80 -4.88
N ILE A 330 -14.56 -14.66 -3.65
CA ILE A 330 -13.72 -14.55 -2.45
C ILE A 330 -12.90 -15.83 -2.25
N THR A 331 -13.50 -17.00 -2.50
CA THR A 331 -12.80 -18.28 -2.41
C THR A 331 -11.69 -18.38 -3.46
N GLN A 332 -11.95 -17.92 -4.69
CA GLN A 332 -10.91 -17.81 -5.73
C GLN A 332 -9.79 -16.85 -5.32
N TRP A 333 -10.12 -15.69 -4.73
CA TRP A 333 -9.11 -14.76 -4.20
C TRP A 333 -8.28 -15.42 -3.09
N SER A 334 -8.90 -16.12 -2.15
CA SER A 334 -8.18 -16.84 -1.08
C SER A 334 -7.23 -17.90 -1.63
N LEU A 335 -7.68 -18.73 -2.58
CA LEU A 335 -6.87 -19.78 -3.18
C LEU A 335 -5.68 -19.21 -3.97
N ARG A 336 -5.93 -18.16 -4.77
CA ARG A 336 -4.87 -17.49 -5.54
C ARG A 336 -3.88 -16.82 -4.62
N THR A 337 -4.35 -16.11 -3.60
CA THR A 337 -3.52 -15.43 -2.58
C THR A 337 -2.54 -16.41 -1.92
N GLY A 338 -3.01 -17.62 -1.61
CA GLY A 338 -2.17 -18.66 -1.01
C GLY A 338 -1.21 -19.36 -1.98
N THR A 339 -1.33 -19.15 -3.30
CA THR A 339 -0.49 -19.81 -4.33
C THR A 339 0.29 -18.82 -5.20
N ILE A 340 0.34 -17.55 -4.77
CA ILE A 340 1.01 -16.43 -5.46
C ILE A 340 2.47 -16.74 -5.83
N LEU A 341 3.17 -17.57 -5.04
CA LEU A 341 4.59 -17.91 -5.21
C LEU A 341 4.84 -19.27 -5.87
N GLY A 342 3.78 -19.95 -6.31
CA GLY A 342 3.83 -21.32 -6.80
C GLY A 342 3.17 -22.32 -5.83
N SER A 343 3.12 -23.59 -6.24
CA SER A 343 2.31 -24.62 -5.56
C SER A 343 2.76 -24.97 -4.13
N ASN A 344 4.00 -24.65 -3.77
CA ASN A 344 4.63 -25.13 -2.52
C ASN A 344 4.90 -24.02 -1.49
N GLN A 345 4.58 -22.76 -1.82
CA GLN A 345 4.83 -21.62 -0.94
C GLN A 345 3.58 -20.74 -0.83
N VAL A 346 3.13 -20.57 0.40
CA VAL A 346 2.01 -19.68 0.72
C VAL A 346 2.57 -18.34 1.15
N ALA A 347 2.16 -17.27 0.49
CA ALA A 347 2.58 -15.91 0.81
C ALA A 347 1.70 -15.29 1.89
N PHE A 348 0.38 -15.39 1.69
CA PHE A 348 -0.63 -14.85 2.57
C PHE A 348 -1.82 -15.80 2.69
N HIS A 349 -2.54 -15.67 3.80
CA HIS A 349 -3.87 -16.20 4.00
C HIS A 349 -4.87 -15.04 3.94
N LEU A 350 -5.94 -15.20 3.15
CA LEU A 350 -7.07 -14.27 3.16
C LEU A 350 -8.19 -14.88 4.01
N ILE A 351 -8.39 -14.33 5.21
CA ILE A 351 -9.23 -14.94 6.23
C ILE A 351 -10.46 -14.06 6.48
N PRO A 352 -11.70 -14.60 6.38
CA PRO A 352 -12.88 -13.87 6.80
C PRO A 352 -12.90 -13.71 8.32
N ILE A 353 -13.21 -12.51 8.78
CA ILE A 353 -13.33 -12.19 10.20
C ILE A 353 -14.75 -11.74 10.55
N PRO A 354 -15.20 -11.93 11.80
CA PRO A 354 -16.48 -11.41 12.25
C PRO A 354 -16.60 -9.90 12.03
N CYS A 355 -17.80 -9.45 11.64
CA CYS A 355 -18.06 -8.03 11.42
C CYS A 355 -17.88 -7.21 12.71
N ASP A 356 -18.27 -7.80 13.83
CA ASP A 356 -18.10 -7.25 15.17
C ASP A 356 -17.33 -8.24 16.05
N PRO A 357 -16.02 -8.01 16.29
CA PRO A 357 -15.18 -8.93 17.05
C PRO A 357 -15.48 -8.91 18.55
N PHE A 358 -16.19 -7.88 19.05
CA PHE A 358 -16.40 -7.69 20.49
C PHE A 358 -17.84 -7.37 20.85
N ALA A 359 -18.79 -7.60 19.93
CA ALA A 359 -20.20 -7.26 20.07
C ALA A 359 -20.64 -7.38 21.53
N GLU A 360 -20.67 -6.24 22.24
CA GLU A 360 -21.24 -6.21 23.57
C GLU A 360 -22.68 -6.64 23.37
N PHE A 361 -23.10 -7.65 24.12
CA PHE A 361 -24.45 -8.19 24.07
C PHE A 361 -25.41 -7.06 24.48
N ASP A 362 -25.84 -6.26 23.51
CA ASP A 362 -26.81 -5.20 23.75
C ASP A 362 -28.17 -5.90 23.81
N ALA A 363 -28.59 -6.27 25.02
CA ALA A 363 -29.80 -7.06 25.29
C ALA A 363 -31.12 -6.36 24.87
N LEU A 364 -31.02 -5.22 24.18
CA LEU A 364 -32.14 -4.39 23.72
C LEU A 364 -32.18 -4.20 22.20
N ARG A 365 -31.42 -4.99 21.42
CA ARG A 365 -31.60 -5.08 19.95
C ARG A 365 -32.52 -6.20 19.52
#